data_AF-A0A1Z1MPU0-F1
#
_entry.id   AF-A0A1Z1MPU0-F1
#
_cell.length_a   1.000
_cell.length_b   1.000
_cell.length_c   1.000
_cell.angle_alpha   90.00
_cell.angle_beta   90.00
_cell.angle_gamma   90.00
#
_symmetry.space_group_name_H-M   'P 1'
#
loop_
_entity.id
_entity.type
_entity.pdbx_description
1 polymer ?
#
loop_
_entity_poly.entity_id
_entity_poly.type
_entity_poly.pdbx_seq_one_letter_code
_entity_poly.pdbx_strand_id
1 'polypeptide(L)'
;MTIKYWPNQRSINLNNHTVDLFFSIENKLQYELSNRSNSYLCIDILNNLNKYKIFYITLIELKQLILELTELNLSHQDLKDLKQRILTIFTERVYNHFNTSINFLNQSKKKLLVTENETLIEHLLTYLLFGSSYITKNIFLFDPVYTPYYHVQILFENFIIIISNTIIENLLNQLKSYSKINYFLQTRDICNKSYLSNRSIALFLNNLKLQKFFSIYLYEPKSIYNERQQIWLISPYGIKTKYIYRKRSDKIKEFNQLKILFLFWLEIKDIVIPKIEKFLIQIGKYIIFFSINLLSNMILVGIRIMIFYISKSTYNKKIK
;
A
#
# COMPACT_ATOMS: atom_id res chain seq x y z
N MET A 1 27.82 4.55 -1.81
CA MET A 1 26.90 3.90 -0.84
C MET A 1 26.89 2.41 -1.21
N THR A 2 27.54 1.56 -0.42
CA THR A 2 27.61 0.11 -0.70
C THR A 2 26.25 -0.52 -0.41
N ILE A 3 25.71 -1.27 -1.37
CA ILE A 3 24.42 -1.94 -1.20
C ILE A 3 24.63 -3.11 -0.22
N LYS A 4 23.99 -3.05 0.96
CA LYS A 4 23.97 -4.17 1.92
C LYS A 4 22.98 -5.22 1.44
N TYR A 5 23.46 -6.45 1.25
CA TYR A 5 22.63 -7.59 0.84
C TYR A 5 22.18 -8.42 2.05
N TRP A 6 21.07 -9.12 1.89
CA TRP A 6 20.56 -10.08 2.86
C TRP A 6 21.32 -11.40 2.76
N PRO A 7 21.61 -12.09 3.88
CA PRO A 7 22.29 -13.38 3.85
C PRO A 7 21.49 -14.45 3.10
N ASN A 8 22.22 -15.26 2.33
CA ASN A 8 21.61 -16.24 1.42
C ASN A 8 21.13 -17.50 2.14
N GLN A 9 21.84 -17.94 3.18
CA GLN A 9 21.64 -19.23 3.84
C GLN A 9 21.60 -19.08 5.35
N ARG A 10 21.06 -20.12 6.01
CA ARG A 10 21.12 -20.32 7.46
C ARG A 10 22.56 -20.23 7.95
N SER A 11 22.83 -19.23 8.78
CA SER A 11 24.17 -18.95 9.31
C SER A 11 24.06 -18.01 10.50
N ILE A 12 25.13 -17.92 11.29
CA ILE A 12 25.25 -16.91 12.35
C ILE A 12 25.09 -15.50 11.75
N ASN A 13 25.57 -15.29 10.52
CA ASN A 13 25.40 -14.04 9.81
C ASN A 13 23.92 -13.70 9.55
N LEU A 14 23.10 -14.68 9.14
CA LEU A 14 21.65 -14.49 9.01
C LEU A 14 21.01 -14.06 10.33
N ASN A 15 21.36 -14.73 11.42
CA ASN A 15 20.81 -14.41 12.73
C ASN A 15 21.16 -12.98 13.16
N ASN A 16 22.40 -12.56 12.96
CA ASN A 16 22.84 -11.20 13.26
C ASN A 16 22.09 -10.15 12.42
N HIS A 17 21.92 -10.40 11.11
CA HIS A 17 21.13 -9.52 10.24
C HIS A 17 19.65 -9.46 10.64
N THR A 18 19.09 -10.58 11.12
CA THR A 18 17.73 -10.63 11.66
C THR A 18 17.63 -9.78 12.92
N VAL A 19 18.57 -9.90 13.86
CA VAL A 19 18.61 -9.07 15.09
C VAL A 19 18.73 -7.58 14.75
N ASP A 20 19.66 -7.20 13.87
CA ASP A 20 19.80 -5.83 13.35
C ASP A 20 18.48 -5.31 12.77
N LEU A 21 17.78 -6.18 12.03
CA LEU A 21 16.51 -5.82 11.42
C LEU A 21 15.44 -5.54 12.48
N PHE A 22 15.26 -6.43 13.46
CA PHE A 22 14.35 -6.20 14.59
C PHE A 22 14.66 -4.89 15.31
N PHE A 23 15.92 -4.63 15.64
CA PHE A 23 16.34 -3.38 16.28
C PHE A 23 16.02 -2.15 15.41
N SER A 24 16.30 -2.22 14.11
CA SER A 24 16.01 -1.12 13.19
C SER A 24 14.50 -0.82 13.10
N ILE A 25 13.66 -1.84 13.15
CA ILE A 25 12.21 -1.70 13.09
C ILE A 25 11.68 -1.15 14.41
N GLU A 26 12.19 -1.64 15.55
CA GLU A 26 11.85 -1.15 16.88
C GLU A 26 12.08 0.35 17.02
N ASN A 27 13.22 0.85 16.53
CA ASN A 27 13.51 2.29 16.48
C ASN A 27 12.51 3.06 15.60
N LYS A 28 12.08 2.49 14.47
CA LYS A 28 11.07 3.12 13.60
C LYS A 28 9.69 3.19 14.25
N LEU A 29 9.36 2.32 15.21
CA LEU A 29 8.07 2.38 15.92
C LEU A 29 7.93 3.65 16.76
N GLN A 30 9.03 4.31 17.11
CA GLN A 30 9.03 5.58 17.86
C GLN A 30 8.58 6.79 17.01
N TYR A 31 8.50 6.64 15.69
CA TYR A 31 8.05 7.71 14.79
C TYR A 31 6.55 8.02 14.92
N GLU A 32 6.10 9.05 14.22
CA GLU A 32 4.68 9.30 14.07
C GLU A 32 4.01 8.12 13.32
N LEU A 33 2.95 7.56 13.90
CA LEU A 33 2.18 6.43 13.34
C LEU A 33 0.85 6.87 12.73
N SER A 34 0.73 8.16 12.40
CA SER A 34 -0.41 8.68 11.67
C SER A 34 -0.43 8.10 10.26
N ASN A 35 -1.63 7.81 9.74
CA ASN A 35 -1.74 7.26 8.40
C ASN A 35 -1.68 8.41 7.38
N ARG A 36 -0.62 8.39 6.56
CA ARG A 36 -0.40 9.30 5.43
C ARG A 36 -0.57 8.58 4.09
N SER A 37 -1.10 7.36 4.11
CA SER A 37 -1.46 6.64 2.90
C SER A 37 -2.80 7.12 2.36
N ASN A 38 -3.04 6.86 1.07
CA ASN A 38 -4.30 7.17 0.40
C ASN A 38 -5.40 6.12 0.70
N SER A 39 -5.21 5.27 1.70
CA SER A 39 -6.11 4.16 2.05
C SER A 39 -6.40 4.16 3.53
N TYR A 40 -7.64 3.87 3.91
CA TYR A 40 -8.02 3.64 5.30
C TYR A 40 -7.38 2.35 5.82
N LEU A 41 -6.81 2.43 7.02
CA LEU A 41 -6.36 1.27 7.79
C LEU A 41 -7.26 1.13 9.02
N CYS A 42 -7.71 -0.08 9.34
CA CYS A 42 -8.46 -0.41 10.55
C CYS A 42 -7.77 0.12 11.82
N ILE A 43 -6.43 0.09 11.87
CA ILE A 43 -5.66 0.67 12.98
C ILE A 43 -5.86 2.18 13.16
N ASP A 44 -6.37 2.91 12.17
CA ASP A 44 -6.58 4.37 12.27
C ASP A 44 -7.60 4.77 13.32
N ILE A 45 -8.50 3.85 13.66
CA ILE A 45 -9.45 4.05 14.74
C ILE A 45 -8.76 4.25 16.11
N LEU A 46 -7.52 3.77 16.24
CA LEU A 46 -6.72 3.88 17.45
C LEU A 46 -5.93 5.19 17.51
N ASN A 47 -5.71 5.69 18.71
CA ASN A 47 -4.72 6.74 18.95
C ASN A 47 -3.28 6.21 18.77
N ASN A 48 -2.32 7.12 18.60
CA ASN A 48 -0.92 6.77 18.31
C ASN A 48 -0.28 5.88 19.40
N LEU A 49 -0.64 6.06 20.68
CA LEU A 49 -0.13 5.22 21.77
C LEU A 49 -0.56 3.76 21.61
N ASN A 50 -1.82 3.52 21.26
CA ASN A 50 -2.33 2.17 21.06
C ASN A 50 -1.89 1.56 19.72
N LYS A 51 -1.64 2.39 18.69
CA LYS A 51 -0.94 1.95 17.47
C LYS A 51 0.47 1.46 17.77
N TYR A 52 1.24 2.22 18.55
CA TYR A 52 2.57 1.80 19.00
C TYR A 52 2.49 0.49 19.77
N LYS A 53 1.55 0.40 20.72
CA LYS A 53 1.35 -0.79 21.56
C LYS A 53 1.10 -2.06 20.74
N ILE A 54 0.17 -2.01 19.77
CA ILE A 54 -0.11 -3.19 18.93
C ILE A 54 1.04 -3.54 17.98
N PHE A 55 1.76 -2.53 17.46
CA PHE A 55 2.94 -2.77 16.63
C PHE A 55 4.06 -3.43 17.44
N TYR A 56 4.27 -2.95 18.67
CA TYR A 56 5.26 -3.49 19.59
C TYR A 56 4.93 -4.91 20.03
N ILE A 57 3.66 -5.19 20.38
CA ILE A 57 3.20 -6.56 20.68
C ILE A 57 3.42 -7.48 19.47
N THR A 58 3.03 -7.04 18.27
CA THR A 58 3.27 -7.81 17.04
C THR A 58 4.76 -8.11 16.83
N LEU A 59 5.63 -7.16 17.14
CA LEU A 59 7.08 -7.33 17.06
C LEU A 59 7.60 -8.37 18.07
N ILE A 60 7.17 -8.30 19.34
CA ILE A 60 7.57 -9.25 20.39
C ILE A 60 7.12 -10.67 20.05
N GLU A 61 5.85 -10.84 19.69
CA GLU A 61 5.31 -12.14 19.32
C GLU A 61 6.04 -12.71 18.11
N LEU A 62 6.50 -11.85 17.18
CA LEU A 62 7.25 -12.31 16.01
C LEU A 62 8.66 -12.74 16.42
N LYS A 63 9.33 -12.01 17.33
CA LYS A 63 10.64 -12.43 17.90
C LYS A 63 10.51 -13.84 18.48
N GLN A 64 9.49 -14.06 19.31
CA GLN A 64 9.24 -15.36 19.94
C GLN A 64 8.90 -16.44 18.90
N LEU A 65 8.05 -16.13 17.91
CA LEU A 65 7.72 -17.07 16.84
C LEU A 65 8.97 -17.50 16.07
N ILE A 66 9.84 -16.55 15.71
CA ILE A 66 11.07 -16.88 14.97
C ILE A 66 11.97 -17.79 15.81
N LEU A 67 12.14 -17.51 17.10
CA LEU A 67 12.90 -18.38 18.01
C LEU A 67 12.32 -19.80 18.06
N GLU A 68 11.01 -19.94 18.29
CA GLU A 68 10.33 -21.25 18.32
C GLU A 68 10.50 -22.00 16.99
N LEU A 69 10.33 -21.32 15.85
CA LEU A 69 10.49 -21.95 14.52
C LEU A 69 11.96 -22.33 14.23
N THR A 70 12.93 -21.58 14.75
CA THR A 70 14.34 -21.95 14.65
C THR A 70 14.67 -23.17 15.50
N GLU A 71 14.13 -23.27 16.72
CA GLU A 71 14.33 -24.42 17.61
C GLU A 71 13.70 -25.70 17.05
N LEU A 72 12.53 -25.58 16.42
CA LEU A 72 11.85 -26.69 15.75
C LEU A 72 12.61 -27.21 14.51
N ASN A 73 13.64 -26.48 14.03
CA ASN A 73 14.48 -26.86 12.89
C ASN A 73 13.68 -27.27 11.62
N LEU A 74 12.55 -26.59 11.37
CA LEU A 74 11.68 -26.90 10.22
C LEU A 74 12.43 -26.77 8.89
N SER A 75 12.07 -27.64 7.93
CA SER A 75 12.50 -27.48 6.55
C SER A 75 11.71 -26.38 5.84
N HIS A 76 12.21 -25.92 4.69
CA HIS A 76 11.50 -24.91 3.89
C HIS A 76 10.17 -25.43 3.36
N GLN A 77 10.07 -26.74 3.10
CA GLN A 77 8.84 -27.38 2.66
C GLN A 77 7.82 -27.42 3.80
N ASP A 78 8.24 -27.77 5.02
CA ASP A 78 7.36 -27.74 6.20
C ASP A 78 6.77 -26.35 6.44
N LEU A 79 7.58 -25.29 6.24
CA LEU A 79 7.09 -23.92 6.36
C LEU A 79 5.98 -23.63 5.34
N LYS A 80 6.09 -24.09 4.10
CA LYS A 80 5.06 -23.91 3.07
C LYS A 80 3.76 -24.63 3.43
N ASP A 81 3.87 -25.84 3.96
CA ASP A 81 2.73 -26.69 4.29
C ASP A 81 2.03 -26.21 5.58
N LEU A 82 2.80 -25.69 6.55
CA LEU A 82 2.28 -25.23 7.85
C LEU A 82 1.99 -23.73 7.91
N LYS A 83 2.30 -22.94 6.87
CA LYS A 83 2.21 -21.46 6.89
C LYS A 83 0.90 -20.92 7.43
N GLN A 84 -0.24 -21.50 7.02
CA GLN A 84 -1.55 -21.00 7.41
C GLN A 84 -1.81 -21.26 8.91
N ARG A 85 -1.36 -22.41 9.42
CA ARG A 85 -1.45 -22.75 10.84
C ARG A 85 -0.53 -21.86 11.67
N ILE A 86 0.71 -21.65 11.22
CA ILE A 86 1.67 -20.73 11.85
C ILE A 86 1.05 -19.33 11.95
N LEU A 87 0.48 -18.82 10.85
CA LEU A 87 -0.14 -17.50 10.82
C LEU A 87 -1.36 -17.41 11.73
N THR A 88 -2.20 -18.43 11.76
CA THR A 88 -3.38 -18.46 12.64
C THR A 88 -2.94 -18.39 14.10
N ILE A 89 -2.02 -19.25 14.53
CA ILE A 89 -1.49 -19.28 15.89
C ILE A 89 -0.85 -17.94 16.24
N PHE A 90 -0.03 -17.39 15.34
CA PHE A 90 0.60 -16.10 15.54
C PHE A 90 -0.42 -14.97 15.72
N THR A 91 -1.43 -14.89 14.84
CA THR A 91 -2.47 -13.88 14.95
C THR A 91 -3.30 -14.03 16.23
N GLU A 92 -3.56 -15.26 16.68
CA GLU A 92 -4.23 -15.51 17.96
C GLU A 92 -3.41 -15.06 19.16
N ARG A 93 -2.08 -15.30 19.15
CA ARG A 93 -1.19 -14.83 20.21
C ARG A 93 -1.15 -13.30 20.30
N VAL A 94 -0.94 -12.62 19.17
CA VAL A 94 -0.97 -11.15 19.11
C VAL A 94 -2.33 -10.60 19.56
N TYR A 95 -3.42 -11.22 19.11
CA TYR A 95 -4.78 -10.83 19.49
C TYR A 95 -4.99 -10.94 21.00
N ASN A 96 -4.61 -12.08 21.59
CA ASN A 96 -4.77 -12.33 23.02
C ASN A 96 -3.91 -11.38 23.86
N HIS A 97 -2.65 -11.18 23.49
CA HIS A 97 -1.75 -10.25 24.18
C HIS A 97 -2.26 -8.81 24.06
N PHE A 98 -2.74 -8.39 22.89
CA PHE A 98 -3.34 -7.05 22.77
C PHE A 98 -4.59 -6.91 23.63
N ASN A 99 -5.48 -7.91 23.64
CA ASN A 99 -6.68 -7.92 24.46
C ASN A 99 -6.41 -7.85 25.97
N THR A 100 -5.45 -8.63 26.47
CA THR A 100 -5.04 -8.54 27.88
C THR A 100 -4.50 -7.14 28.18
N SER A 101 -3.73 -6.57 27.26
CA SER A 101 -3.17 -5.24 27.43
C SER A 101 -4.20 -4.11 27.52
N ILE A 102 -5.39 -4.30 26.93
CA ILE A 102 -6.51 -3.34 26.98
C ILE A 102 -7.64 -3.80 27.92
N ASN A 103 -7.39 -4.83 28.73
CA ASN A 103 -8.34 -5.43 29.66
C ASN A 103 -9.67 -5.89 29.02
N PHE A 104 -9.64 -6.33 27.76
CA PHE A 104 -10.83 -6.85 27.08
C PHE A 104 -11.02 -8.34 27.36
N LEU A 105 -11.86 -8.64 28.35
CA LEU A 105 -12.27 -10.00 28.72
C LEU A 105 -13.48 -10.39 27.86
N ASN A 106 -13.27 -10.91 26.66
CA ASN A 106 -14.34 -11.49 25.87
C ASN A 106 -13.97 -12.92 25.47
N GLN A 107 -14.71 -13.89 26.02
CA GLN A 107 -14.41 -15.32 25.96
C GLN A 107 -14.94 -16.03 24.71
N SER A 108 -15.56 -15.30 23.77
CA SER A 108 -16.10 -15.94 22.58
C SER A 108 -14.95 -16.39 21.66
N LYS A 109 -14.65 -17.70 21.67
CA LYS A 109 -13.74 -18.39 20.73
C LYS A 109 -14.31 -18.35 19.32
N LYS A 110 -14.37 -17.16 18.71
CA LYS A 110 -14.71 -17.02 17.30
C LYS A 110 -13.41 -17.14 16.50
N LYS A 111 -13.45 -17.94 15.43
CA LYS A 111 -12.32 -18.08 14.51
C LYS A 111 -11.91 -16.69 14.02
N LEU A 112 -10.67 -16.30 14.29
CA LEU A 112 -10.11 -15.03 13.84
C LEU A 112 -9.98 -15.03 12.32
N LEU A 113 -10.23 -13.89 11.69
CA LEU A 113 -9.90 -13.71 10.28
C LEU A 113 -8.38 -13.71 10.15
N VAL A 114 -7.86 -14.50 9.22
CA VAL A 114 -6.44 -14.52 8.85
C VAL A 114 -6.27 -13.65 7.61
N THR A 115 -5.15 -12.94 7.53
CA THR A 115 -4.90 -11.97 6.46
C THR A 115 -4.77 -12.64 5.08
N GLU A 116 -5.39 -12.05 4.06
CA GLU A 116 -5.32 -12.44 2.64
C GLU A 116 -3.89 -12.35 2.02
N ASN A 117 -2.91 -11.72 2.69
CA ASN A 117 -1.54 -11.54 2.20
C ASN A 117 -0.58 -12.69 2.55
N GLU A 118 -1.09 -13.90 2.82
CA GLU A 118 -0.33 -15.09 3.26
C GLU A 118 1.00 -15.28 2.52
N THR A 119 0.97 -15.12 1.19
CA THR A 119 2.18 -15.27 0.37
C THR A 119 3.31 -14.30 0.73
N LEU A 120 3.08 -13.00 0.93
CA LEU A 120 4.18 -12.08 1.29
C LEU A 120 4.77 -12.42 2.66
N ILE A 121 3.92 -12.90 3.56
CA ILE A 121 4.32 -13.29 4.89
C ILE A 121 5.20 -14.54 4.84
N GLU A 122 4.87 -15.50 3.98
CA GLU A 122 5.73 -16.65 3.69
C GLU A 122 7.12 -16.21 3.21
N HIS A 123 7.22 -15.22 2.32
CA HIS A 123 8.51 -14.70 1.86
C HIS A 123 9.29 -14.06 3.00
N LEU A 124 8.63 -13.27 3.86
CA LEU A 124 9.27 -12.68 5.03
C LEU A 124 9.82 -13.76 5.97
N LEU A 125 9.00 -14.75 6.35
CA LEU A 125 9.43 -15.85 7.21
C LEU A 125 10.58 -16.64 6.56
N THR A 126 10.54 -16.83 5.23
CA THR A 126 11.61 -17.49 4.50
C THR A 126 12.92 -16.71 4.60
N TYR A 127 12.88 -15.38 4.40
CA TYR A 127 14.06 -14.53 4.57
C TYR A 127 14.63 -14.61 5.99
N LEU A 128 13.77 -14.59 7.02
CA LEU A 128 14.21 -14.58 8.42
C LEU A 128 14.77 -15.94 8.88
N LEU A 129 14.20 -17.06 8.41
CA LEU A 129 14.53 -18.41 8.90
C LEU A 129 15.51 -19.18 8.03
N PHE A 130 15.54 -18.93 6.73
CA PHE A 130 16.30 -19.72 5.76
C PHE A 130 17.32 -18.90 4.98
N GLY A 131 17.08 -17.59 4.83
CA GLY A 131 17.86 -16.70 3.99
C GLY A 131 17.27 -16.59 2.58
N SER A 132 17.85 -15.73 1.76
CA SER A 132 17.27 -15.36 0.47
C SER A 132 17.36 -16.44 -0.60
N SER A 133 18.27 -17.42 -0.51
CA SER A 133 18.42 -18.45 -1.57
C SER A 133 17.21 -19.36 -1.73
N TYR A 134 16.32 -19.39 -0.72
CA TYR A 134 15.10 -20.20 -0.73
C TYR A 134 13.91 -19.52 -1.42
N ILE A 135 14.04 -18.23 -1.75
CA ILE A 135 13.04 -17.52 -2.55
C ILE A 135 13.14 -17.96 -4.01
N THR A 136 12.00 -18.26 -4.63
CA THR A 136 11.98 -18.65 -6.03
C THR A 136 12.40 -17.48 -6.93
N LYS A 137 13.19 -17.81 -7.96
CA LYS A 137 13.69 -16.83 -8.93
C LYS A 137 12.53 -16.13 -9.63
N ASN A 138 12.75 -14.88 -10.04
CA ASN A 138 11.83 -14.04 -10.81
C ASN A 138 10.53 -13.62 -10.08
N ILE A 139 10.39 -13.86 -8.77
CA ILE A 139 9.29 -13.25 -8.01
C ILE A 139 9.50 -11.73 -7.86
N PHE A 140 10.73 -11.32 -7.57
CA PHE A 140 11.14 -9.91 -7.47
C PHE A 140 12.08 -9.54 -8.62
N LEU A 141 12.38 -8.25 -8.81
CA LEU A 141 13.23 -7.74 -9.91
C LEU A 141 14.71 -8.16 -9.80
N PHE A 142 15.13 -8.68 -8.66
CA PHE A 142 16.52 -9.01 -8.37
C PHE A 142 16.68 -10.52 -8.22
N ASP A 143 17.90 -11.00 -8.47
CA ASP A 143 18.26 -12.38 -8.16
C ASP A 143 18.21 -12.59 -6.62
N PRO A 144 17.63 -13.69 -6.12
CA PRO A 144 17.58 -13.98 -4.69
C PRO A 144 18.94 -13.87 -3.98
N VAL A 145 20.05 -14.21 -4.66
CA VAL A 145 21.42 -14.09 -4.14
C VAL A 145 21.81 -12.64 -3.80
N TYR A 146 21.21 -11.67 -4.48
CA TYR A 146 21.46 -10.23 -4.31
C TYR A 146 20.25 -9.51 -3.72
N THR A 147 19.55 -10.16 -2.80
CA THR A 147 18.39 -9.56 -2.13
C THR A 147 18.84 -8.33 -1.33
N PRO A 148 18.34 -7.12 -1.62
CA PRO A 148 18.72 -5.94 -0.84
C PRO A 148 18.18 -6.00 0.58
N TYR A 149 18.97 -5.60 1.57
CA TYR A 149 18.53 -5.55 2.98
C TYR A 149 17.23 -4.74 3.15
N TYR A 150 17.14 -3.59 2.48
CA TYR A 150 15.95 -2.73 2.53
C TYR A 150 14.70 -3.40 1.96
N HIS A 151 14.81 -4.39 1.07
CA HIS A 151 13.65 -5.15 0.60
C HIS A 151 13.04 -5.97 1.74
N VAL A 152 13.87 -6.67 2.51
CA VAL A 152 13.42 -7.46 3.67
C VAL A 152 12.83 -6.54 4.72
N GLN A 153 13.46 -5.39 4.98
CA GLN A 153 12.93 -4.38 5.90
C GLN A 153 11.55 -3.86 5.47
N ILE A 154 11.37 -3.59 4.17
CA ILE A 154 10.10 -3.18 3.59
C ILE A 154 9.01 -4.24 3.83
N LEU A 155 9.31 -5.53 3.62
CA LEU A 155 8.36 -6.61 3.86
C LEU A 155 8.02 -6.74 5.35
N PHE A 156 9.00 -6.53 6.22
CA PHE A 156 8.84 -6.57 7.66
C PHE A 156 7.89 -5.46 8.15
N GLU A 157 8.14 -4.21 7.76
CA GLU A 157 7.26 -3.08 8.11
C GLU A 157 5.82 -3.33 7.67
N ASN A 158 5.66 -3.81 6.43
CA ASN A 158 4.38 -4.14 5.86
C ASN A 158 3.67 -5.27 6.65
N PHE A 159 4.42 -6.29 7.10
CA PHE A 159 3.89 -7.36 7.93
C PHE A 159 3.32 -6.86 9.26
N ILE A 160 4.06 -6.02 10.00
CA ILE A 160 3.59 -5.47 11.28
C ILE A 160 2.26 -4.73 11.08
N ILE A 161 2.20 -3.87 10.06
CA ILE A 161 1.01 -3.06 9.78
C ILE A 161 -0.16 -3.96 9.42
N ILE A 162 0.05 -4.94 8.55
CA ILE A 162 -0.97 -5.89 8.11
C ILE A 162 -1.56 -6.67 9.30
N ILE A 163 -0.72 -7.28 10.12
CA ILE A 163 -1.16 -8.11 11.25
C ILE A 163 -1.94 -7.24 12.23
N SER A 164 -1.39 -6.09 12.60
CA SER A 164 -2.05 -5.15 13.51
C SER A 164 -3.41 -4.69 12.96
N ASN A 165 -3.49 -4.45 11.65
CA ASN A 165 -4.74 -4.12 10.98
C ASN A 165 -5.78 -5.23 11.09
N THR A 166 -5.37 -6.48 10.86
CA THR A 166 -6.22 -7.67 11.00
C THR A 166 -6.67 -7.89 12.45
N ILE A 167 -5.79 -7.65 13.44
CA ILE A 167 -6.15 -7.76 14.86
C ILE A 167 -7.23 -6.74 15.23
N ILE A 168 -7.10 -5.49 14.81
CA ILE A 168 -8.11 -4.46 15.06
C ILE A 168 -9.40 -4.75 14.30
N GLU A 169 -9.32 -5.21 13.06
CA GLU A 169 -10.52 -5.66 12.32
C GLU A 169 -11.26 -6.79 13.06
N ASN A 170 -10.53 -7.79 13.55
CA ASN A 170 -11.10 -8.87 14.35
C ASN A 170 -11.77 -8.36 15.64
N LEU A 171 -11.11 -7.45 16.35
CA LEU A 171 -11.68 -6.82 17.55
C LEU A 171 -12.99 -6.10 17.24
N LEU A 172 -13.02 -5.26 16.21
CA LEU A 172 -14.20 -4.49 15.83
C LEU A 172 -15.35 -5.41 15.39
N ASN A 173 -15.03 -6.48 14.65
CA ASN A 173 -16.00 -7.48 14.21
C ASN A 173 -16.65 -8.24 15.37
N GLN A 174 -15.96 -8.41 16.50
CA GLN A 174 -16.54 -9.03 17.70
C GLN A 174 -17.56 -8.15 18.41
N LEU A 175 -17.37 -6.82 18.39
CA LEU A 175 -18.25 -5.87 19.07
C LEU A 175 -19.61 -5.69 18.36
N LYS A 176 -19.68 -6.02 17.06
CA LYS A 176 -20.87 -6.07 16.17
C LYS A 176 -21.65 -4.77 15.96
N SER A 177 -21.78 -3.91 16.98
CA SER A 177 -22.55 -2.66 16.95
C SER A 177 -21.64 -1.44 17.06
N TYR A 178 -21.95 -0.38 16.30
CA TYR A 178 -21.22 0.90 16.35
C TYR A 178 -21.24 1.54 17.74
N SER A 179 -22.35 1.44 18.47
CA SER A 179 -22.45 1.97 19.84
C SER A 179 -21.55 1.22 20.81
N LYS A 180 -21.47 -0.12 20.69
CA LYS A 180 -20.57 -0.95 21.48
C LYS A 180 -19.11 -0.68 21.16
N ILE A 181 -18.79 -0.48 19.87
CA ILE A 181 -17.45 -0.08 19.42
C ILE A 181 -17.08 1.26 20.05
N ASN A 182 -17.92 2.28 19.92
CA ASN A 182 -17.61 3.60 20.48
C ASN A 182 -17.42 3.56 21.99
N TYR A 183 -18.38 2.95 22.71
CA TYR A 183 -18.29 2.79 24.15
C TYR A 183 -17.00 2.07 24.58
N PHE A 184 -16.64 0.98 23.89
CA PHE A 184 -15.41 0.24 24.16
C PHE A 184 -14.16 1.08 23.93
N LEU A 185 -14.08 1.80 22.80
CA LEU A 185 -12.91 2.59 22.45
C LEU A 185 -12.72 3.80 23.38
N GLN A 186 -13.81 4.40 23.85
CA GLN A 186 -13.79 5.54 24.77
C GLN A 186 -13.46 5.12 26.20
N THR A 187 -14.14 4.11 26.73
CA THR A 187 -13.95 3.65 28.13
C THR A 187 -12.56 3.11 28.41
N ARG A 188 -11.82 2.73 27.36
CA ARG A 188 -10.45 2.22 27.43
C ARG A 188 -9.40 3.24 26.98
N ASP A 189 -9.79 4.48 26.66
CA ASP A 189 -8.91 5.54 26.14
C ASP A 189 -8.01 5.10 24.95
N ILE A 190 -8.56 4.25 24.07
CA ILE A 190 -7.84 3.75 22.89
C ILE A 190 -8.25 4.44 21.60
N CYS A 191 -9.37 5.17 21.61
CA CYS A 191 -9.92 5.86 20.44
C CYS A 191 -9.02 7.01 19.96
N ASN A 192 -8.91 7.17 18.64
CA ASN A 192 -8.42 8.41 18.05
C ASN A 192 -9.49 9.51 18.18
N LYS A 193 -9.06 10.75 18.46
CA LYS A 193 -9.94 11.92 18.62
C LYS A 193 -10.81 12.19 17.40
N SER A 194 -10.38 11.79 16.19
CA SER A 194 -11.18 11.90 14.97
C SER A 194 -12.42 11.00 14.93
N TYR A 195 -12.50 9.97 15.79
CA TYR A 195 -13.56 8.96 15.77
C TYR A 195 -14.38 8.89 17.07
N LEU A 196 -14.53 10.02 17.78
CA LEU A 196 -15.26 10.06 19.06
C LEU A 196 -16.77 9.82 18.94
N SER A 197 -17.39 10.09 17.79
CA SER A 197 -18.84 9.93 17.63
C SER A 197 -19.20 8.59 16.99
N ASN A 198 -20.40 8.08 17.31
CA ASN A 198 -20.96 6.90 16.63
C ASN A 198 -21.02 7.11 15.10
N ARG A 199 -21.33 8.34 14.65
CA ARG A 199 -21.37 8.70 13.23
C ARG A 199 -20.00 8.59 12.57
N SER A 200 -18.95 9.12 13.20
CA SER A 200 -17.58 9.03 12.67
C SER A 200 -17.09 7.59 12.58
N ILE A 201 -17.41 6.75 13.55
CA ILE A 201 -17.08 5.30 13.53
C ILE A 201 -17.85 4.59 12.42
N ALA A 202 -19.14 4.87 12.26
CA ALA A 202 -19.94 4.27 11.19
C ALA A 202 -19.42 4.66 9.80
N LEU A 203 -19.07 5.94 9.58
CA LEU A 203 -18.47 6.41 8.34
C LEU A 203 -17.13 5.73 8.05
N PHE A 204 -16.27 5.61 9.07
CA PHE A 204 -14.99 4.92 8.96
C PHE A 204 -15.15 3.45 8.55
N LEU A 205 -16.02 2.70 9.23
CA LEU A 205 -16.27 1.29 8.93
C LEU A 205 -16.91 1.09 7.56
N ASN A 206 -17.80 2.00 7.14
CA ASN A 206 -18.39 1.96 5.80
C ASN A 206 -17.33 2.21 4.72
N ASN A 207 -16.42 3.16 4.94
CA ASN A 207 -15.31 3.43 4.03
C ASN A 207 -14.36 2.23 3.93
N LEU A 208 -14.06 1.54 5.04
CA LEU A 208 -13.27 0.31 5.02
C LEU A 208 -13.94 -0.81 4.20
N LYS A 209 -15.25 -1.02 4.38
CA LYS A 209 -16.01 -2.01 3.61
C LYS A 209 -16.02 -1.69 2.11
N LEU A 210 -16.26 -0.42 1.77
CA LEU A 210 -16.26 0.06 0.38
C LEU A 210 -14.85 -0.07 -0.24
N GLN A 211 -13.82 0.28 0.51
CA GLN A 211 -12.43 0.11 0.09
C GLN A 211 -12.09 -1.36 -0.16
N LYS A 212 -12.53 -2.28 0.71
CA LYS A 212 -12.34 -3.72 0.53
C LYS A 212 -13.04 -4.24 -0.74
N PHE A 213 -14.23 -3.73 -1.02
CA PHE A 213 -14.93 -4.05 -2.26
C PHE A 213 -14.12 -3.59 -3.49
N PHE A 214 -13.69 -2.33 -3.53
CA PHE A 214 -12.88 -1.82 -4.64
C PHE A 214 -11.51 -2.51 -4.74
N SER A 215 -10.91 -2.91 -3.61
CA SER A 215 -9.63 -3.62 -3.63
C SER A 215 -9.75 -4.98 -4.31
N ILE A 216 -10.80 -5.75 -4.00
CA ILE A 216 -10.99 -7.09 -4.57
C ILE A 216 -11.28 -7.03 -6.07
N TYR A 217 -12.13 -6.10 -6.51
CA TYR A 217 -12.63 -6.09 -7.90
C TYR A 217 -11.85 -5.18 -8.86
N LEU A 218 -11.19 -4.12 -8.37
CA LEU A 218 -10.50 -3.15 -9.23
C LEU A 218 -9.00 -3.08 -8.93
N TYR A 219 -8.62 -2.79 -7.68
CA TYR A 219 -7.21 -2.49 -7.39
C TYR A 219 -6.32 -3.73 -7.40
N GLU A 220 -6.77 -4.86 -6.89
CA GLU A 220 -6.02 -6.12 -6.91
C GLU A 220 -5.82 -6.62 -8.36
N PRO A 221 -6.87 -6.75 -9.21
CA PRO A 221 -6.67 -7.11 -10.62
C PRO A 221 -5.71 -6.18 -11.35
N LYS A 222 -5.86 -4.86 -11.17
CA LYS A 222 -4.96 -3.86 -11.75
C LYS A 222 -3.52 -4.05 -11.26
N SER A 223 -3.33 -4.34 -9.98
CA SER A 223 -2.00 -4.52 -9.40
C SER A 223 -1.34 -5.80 -9.91
N ILE A 224 -2.09 -6.89 -10.04
CA ILE A 224 -1.60 -8.14 -10.62
C ILE A 224 -1.22 -7.96 -12.10
N TYR A 225 -2.07 -7.29 -12.88
CA TYR A 225 -1.80 -6.97 -14.29
C TYR A 225 -0.51 -6.15 -14.47
N ASN A 226 -0.30 -5.15 -13.60
CA ASN A 226 0.90 -4.31 -13.64
C ASN A 226 2.12 -4.93 -12.93
N GLU A 227 2.04 -6.17 -12.45
CA GLU A 227 3.07 -6.86 -11.65
C GLU A 227 3.56 -6.02 -10.44
N ARG A 228 2.65 -5.29 -9.83
CA ARG A 228 2.92 -4.45 -8.66
C ARG A 228 2.16 -4.98 -7.44
N GLN A 229 2.73 -4.75 -6.28
CA GLN A 229 2.12 -5.04 -4.99
C GLN A 229 2.21 -3.78 -4.14
N GLN A 230 1.06 -3.30 -3.68
CA GLN A 230 1.00 -2.24 -2.69
C GLN A 230 1.47 -2.78 -1.34
N ILE A 231 2.28 -1.98 -0.66
CA ILE A 231 2.82 -2.25 0.67
C ILE A 231 2.73 -0.98 1.52
N TRP A 232 2.66 -1.16 2.84
CA TRP A 232 2.72 -0.07 3.81
C TRP A 232 4.07 -0.03 4.50
N LEU A 233 4.58 1.18 4.73
CA LEU A 233 5.89 1.44 5.31
C LEU A 233 5.77 2.45 6.44
N ILE A 234 6.59 2.27 7.47
CA ILE A 234 6.72 3.18 8.60
C ILE A 234 7.79 4.21 8.25
N SER A 235 7.39 5.47 8.16
CA SER A 235 8.28 6.59 7.89
C SER A 235 8.27 7.58 9.04
N PRO A 236 9.28 8.47 9.14
CA PRO A 236 9.34 9.48 10.20
C PRO A 236 8.07 10.36 10.31
N TYR A 237 7.36 10.54 9.19
CA TYR A 237 6.18 11.40 9.08
C TYR A 237 4.84 10.65 9.13
N GLY A 238 4.85 9.34 9.36
CA GLY A 238 3.64 8.50 9.28
C GLY A 238 3.79 7.22 8.46
N ILE A 239 2.71 6.47 8.42
CA ILE A 239 2.56 5.29 7.57
C ILE A 239 2.27 5.74 6.14
N LYS A 240 3.10 5.30 5.20
CA LYS A 240 2.96 5.62 3.77
C LYS A 240 2.83 4.37 2.92
N THR A 241 2.26 4.51 1.73
CA THR A 241 2.19 3.43 0.74
C THR A 241 3.36 3.48 -0.23
N LYS A 242 3.81 2.31 -0.66
CA LYS A 242 4.76 2.13 -1.76
C LYS A 242 4.31 0.96 -2.62
N TYR A 243 4.83 0.88 -3.84
CA TYR A 243 4.69 -0.29 -4.69
C TYR A 243 6.03 -1.00 -4.80
N ILE A 244 6.01 -2.32 -4.66
CA ILE A 244 7.11 -3.19 -5.04
C ILE A 244 6.71 -3.99 -6.28
N TYR A 245 7.68 -4.29 -7.12
CA TYR A 245 7.48 -5.24 -8.19
C TYR A 245 7.30 -6.63 -7.60
N ARG A 246 6.32 -7.38 -8.10
CA ARG A 246 6.09 -8.77 -7.74
C ARG A 246 5.39 -9.50 -8.87
N LYS A 247 6.06 -10.49 -9.45
CA LYS A 247 5.50 -11.33 -10.50
C LYS A 247 4.40 -12.23 -9.92
N ARG A 248 3.18 -12.09 -10.46
CA ARG A 248 1.98 -12.85 -10.05
C ARG A 248 1.03 -13.11 -11.22
N SER A 249 1.53 -13.10 -12.44
CA SER A 249 0.74 -13.29 -13.67
C SER A 249 -0.09 -14.59 -13.64
N ASP A 250 0.40 -15.63 -12.97
CA ASP A 250 -0.31 -16.91 -12.87
C ASP A 250 -1.66 -16.80 -12.15
N LYS A 251 -1.81 -15.84 -11.22
CA LYS A 251 -3.07 -15.60 -10.50
C LYS A 251 -4.19 -15.08 -11.40
N ILE A 252 -3.87 -14.55 -12.59
CA ILE A 252 -4.88 -14.10 -13.55
C ILE A 252 -5.78 -15.27 -13.98
N LYS A 253 -5.26 -16.50 -13.99
CA LYS A 253 -6.03 -17.71 -14.31
C LYS A 253 -7.14 -18.01 -13.29
N GLU A 254 -7.02 -17.49 -12.07
CA GLU A 254 -7.98 -17.68 -10.98
C GLU A 254 -9.05 -16.56 -10.93
N PHE A 255 -9.04 -15.65 -11.90
CA PHE A 255 -9.95 -14.51 -11.90
C PHE A 255 -11.39 -14.90 -12.28
N ASN A 256 -12.33 -14.37 -11.52
CA ASN A 256 -13.75 -14.34 -11.87
C ASN A 256 -13.97 -13.53 -13.17
N GLN A 257 -15.01 -13.87 -13.93
CA GLN A 257 -15.52 -13.14 -15.10
C GLN A 257 -15.54 -11.60 -14.94
N LEU A 258 -16.01 -11.06 -13.80
CA LEU A 258 -15.99 -9.62 -13.50
C LEU A 258 -14.57 -9.04 -13.47
N LYS A 259 -13.62 -9.75 -12.85
CA LYS A 259 -12.22 -9.32 -12.82
C LYS A 259 -11.61 -9.38 -14.23
N ILE A 260 -11.97 -10.39 -15.04
CA ILE A 260 -11.53 -10.53 -16.43
C ILE A 260 -12.10 -9.39 -17.30
N LEU A 261 -13.39 -9.07 -17.18
CA LEU A 261 -14.01 -7.95 -17.88
C LEU A 261 -13.32 -6.63 -17.55
N PHE A 262 -12.95 -6.43 -16.28
CA PHE A 262 -12.19 -5.26 -15.88
C PHE A 262 -10.76 -5.24 -16.46
N LEU A 263 -10.06 -6.38 -16.53
CA LEU A 263 -8.77 -6.46 -17.22
C LEU A 263 -8.90 -6.13 -18.71
N PHE A 264 -9.91 -6.67 -19.39
CA PHE A 264 -10.16 -6.38 -20.79
C PHE A 264 -10.45 -4.88 -21.01
N TRP A 265 -11.19 -4.25 -20.10
CA TRP A 265 -11.37 -2.80 -20.11
C TRP A 265 -10.05 -2.04 -19.96
N LEU A 266 -9.14 -2.50 -19.07
CA LEU A 266 -7.82 -1.90 -18.93
C LEU A 266 -6.99 -2.03 -20.22
N GLU A 267 -7.04 -3.18 -20.89
CA GLU A 267 -6.35 -3.38 -22.17
C GLU A 267 -6.90 -2.48 -23.27
N ILE A 268 -8.24 -2.36 -23.39
CA ILE A 268 -8.86 -1.41 -24.32
C ILE A 268 -8.38 0.01 -24.01
N LYS A 269 -8.40 0.40 -22.74
CA LYS A 269 -7.93 1.71 -22.30
C LYS A 269 -6.49 1.96 -22.73
N ASP A 270 -5.60 1.01 -22.50
CA ASP A 270 -4.18 1.15 -22.81
C ASP A 270 -3.91 1.20 -24.33
N ILE A 271 -4.76 0.59 -25.15
CA ILE A 271 -4.70 0.70 -26.62
C ILE A 271 -5.30 2.01 -27.14
N VAL A 272 -6.40 2.47 -26.53
CA VAL A 272 -7.21 3.60 -27.03
C VAL A 272 -6.66 4.95 -26.56
N ILE A 273 -6.26 5.09 -25.30
CA ILE A 273 -5.80 6.38 -24.75
C ILE A 273 -4.63 6.97 -25.54
N PRO A 274 -3.55 6.24 -25.84
CA PRO A 274 -2.42 6.81 -26.60
C PRO A 274 -2.82 7.29 -27.99
N LYS A 275 -3.83 6.69 -28.61
CA LYS A 275 -4.35 7.10 -29.92
C LYS A 275 -5.17 8.40 -29.81
N ILE A 276 -6.03 8.49 -28.80
CA ILE A 276 -6.82 9.70 -28.52
C ILE A 276 -5.90 10.88 -28.18
N GLU A 277 -4.89 10.66 -27.32
CA GLU A 277 -3.92 11.71 -26.95
C GLU A 277 -3.17 12.23 -28.18
N LYS A 278 -2.68 11.33 -29.04
CA LYS A 278 -2.01 11.73 -30.31
C LYS A 278 -2.94 12.53 -31.22
N PHE A 279 -4.20 12.13 -31.33
CA PHE A 279 -5.20 12.82 -32.14
C PHE A 279 -5.51 14.23 -31.58
N LEU A 280 -5.68 14.36 -30.27
CA LEU A 280 -5.91 15.64 -29.60
C LEU A 280 -4.70 16.59 -29.74
N ILE A 281 -3.47 16.07 -29.59
CA ILE A 281 -2.24 16.85 -29.81
C ILE A 281 -2.19 17.36 -31.26
N GLN A 282 -2.57 16.53 -32.23
CA GLN A 282 -2.60 16.93 -33.64
C GLN A 282 -3.63 18.02 -33.92
N ILE A 283 -4.84 17.89 -33.37
CA ILE A 283 -5.87 18.94 -33.43
C ILE A 283 -5.36 20.24 -32.80
N GLY A 284 -4.73 20.15 -31.62
CA GLY A 284 -4.15 21.30 -30.94
C GLY A 284 -3.12 22.05 -31.82
N LYS A 285 -2.26 21.33 -32.54
CA LYS A 285 -1.32 21.92 -33.50
C LYS A 285 -2.03 22.67 -34.62
N TYR A 286 -3.10 22.10 -35.19
CA TYR A 286 -3.87 22.78 -36.24
C TYR A 286 -4.57 24.03 -35.73
N ILE A 287 -5.14 23.99 -34.53
CA ILE A 287 -5.78 25.15 -33.90
C ILE A 287 -4.76 26.27 -33.67
N ILE A 288 -3.57 25.94 -33.13
CA ILE A 288 -2.50 26.92 -32.91
C ILE A 288 -2.04 27.50 -34.25
N PHE A 289 -1.80 26.66 -35.25
CA PHE A 289 -1.40 27.11 -36.59
C PHE A 289 -2.43 28.07 -37.21
N PHE A 290 -3.71 27.72 -37.16
CA PHE A 290 -4.79 28.57 -37.68
C PHE A 290 -4.90 29.89 -36.92
N SER A 291 -4.72 29.86 -35.58
CA SER A 291 -4.73 31.05 -34.74
C SER A 291 -3.57 32.00 -35.06
N ILE A 292 -2.36 31.47 -35.24
CA ILE A 292 -1.19 32.26 -35.64
C ILE A 292 -1.43 32.89 -37.03
N ASN A 293 -1.94 32.13 -37.98
CA ASN A 293 -2.20 32.63 -39.33
C ASN A 293 -3.28 33.73 -39.34
N LEU A 294 -4.38 33.54 -38.59
CA LEU A 294 -5.42 34.56 -38.43
C LEU A 294 -4.87 35.85 -37.81
N LEU A 295 -4.13 35.75 -36.71
CA LEU A 295 -3.53 36.90 -36.03
C LEU A 295 -2.55 37.63 -36.95
N SER A 296 -1.68 36.90 -37.65
CA SER A 296 -0.74 37.46 -38.62
C SER A 296 -1.45 38.24 -39.73
N ASN A 297 -2.52 37.67 -40.30
CA ASN A 297 -3.30 38.32 -41.34
C ASN A 297 -4.04 39.55 -40.82
N MET A 298 -4.58 39.52 -39.60
CA MET A 298 -5.21 40.67 -38.96
C MET A 298 -4.21 41.82 -38.76
N ILE A 299 -2.99 41.52 -38.32
CA ILE A 299 -1.90 42.50 -38.16
C ILE A 299 -1.54 43.12 -39.53
N LEU A 300 -1.38 42.30 -40.57
CA LEU A 300 -1.10 42.74 -41.94
C LEU A 300 -2.17 43.69 -42.48
N VAL A 301 -3.45 43.36 -42.28
CA VAL A 301 -4.57 44.23 -42.67
C VAL A 301 -4.55 45.53 -41.88
N GLY A 302 -4.31 45.48 -40.56
CA GLY A 302 -4.17 46.67 -39.71
C GLY A 302 -3.06 47.61 -40.19
N ILE A 303 -1.89 47.07 -40.54
CA ILE A 303 -0.77 47.84 -41.10
C ILE A 303 -1.17 48.49 -42.43
N ARG A 304 -1.84 47.77 -43.34
CA ARG A 304 -2.30 48.31 -44.63
C ARG A 304 -3.29 49.46 -44.45
N ILE A 305 -4.23 49.33 -43.51
CA ILE A 305 -5.20 50.39 -43.20
C ILE A 305 -4.49 51.64 -42.66
N MET A 306 -3.51 51.47 -41.76
CA MET A 306 -2.69 52.59 -41.27
C MET A 306 -1.95 53.30 -42.40
N ILE A 307 -1.28 52.54 -43.27
CA ILE A 307 -0.55 53.10 -44.43
C ILE A 307 -1.51 53.88 -45.35
N PHE A 308 -2.68 53.32 -45.65
CA PHE A 308 -3.70 53.98 -46.46
C PHE A 308 -4.22 55.28 -45.81
N TYR A 309 -4.41 55.28 -44.49
CA TYR A 309 -4.85 56.47 -43.77
C TYR A 309 -3.79 57.57 -43.78
N ILE A 310 -2.51 57.21 -43.58
CA ILE A 310 -1.38 58.14 -43.65
C ILE A 310 -1.26 58.71 -45.07
N SER A 311 -1.31 57.87 -46.11
CA SER A 311 -1.18 58.33 -47.50
C SER A 311 -2.33 59.26 -47.90
N LYS A 312 -3.57 58.96 -47.50
CA LYS A 312 -4.74 59.82 -47.72
C LYS A 312 -4.64 61.15 -46.97
N SER A 313 -4.15 61.15 -45.73
CA SER A 313 -3.88 62.38 -44.95
C SER A 313 -2.84 63.27 -45.64
N THR A 314 -1.76 62.67 -46.16
CA THR A 314 -0.73 63.42 -46.91
C THR A 314 -1.22 63.97 -48.24
N TYR A 315 -2.17 63.28 -48.90
CA TYR A 315 -2.77 63.75 -50.16
C TYR A 315 -3.74 64.92 -49.94
N ASN A 316 -4.58 64.86 -48.90
CA ASN A 316 -5.49 65.97 -48.55
C ASN A 316 -4.76 67.23 -48.06
N LYS A 317 -3.53 67.11 -47.55
CA LYS A 317 -2.67 68.27 -47.22
C LYS A 317 -2.05 68.96 -48.44
N LYS A 318 -2.12 68.38 -49.65
CA LYS A 318 -1.63 68.98 -50.90
C LYS A 318 -2.72 69.72 -51.70
N ILE A 319 -3.99 69.65 -51.29
CA ILE A 319 -5.15 70.22 -52.02
C ILE A 319 -5.77 71.42 -51.27
N LYS A 320 -5.28 71.74 -50.07
CA LYS A 320 -5.44 73.06 -49.45
C LYS A 320 -4.14 73.82 -49.61
#